data_AF-A0A2H0UBX1-F1
#
_entry.id   AF-A0A2H0UBX1-F1
#
_cell.length_a   1.000
_cell.length_b   1.000
_cell.length_c   1.000
_cell.angle_alpha   90.00
_cell.angle_beta   90.00
_cell.angle_gamma   90.00
#
_symmetry.space_group_name_H-M   'P 1'
#
loop_
_entity.id
_entity.type
_entity.pdbx_description
1 polymer ?
#
loop_
_entity_poly.entity_id
_entity_poly.type
_entity_poly.pdbx_seq_one_letter_code
_entity_poly.pdbx_strand_id
1 'polypeptide(L)'
;MRNLARFVFGTMLMVLVIVPSNASAQTARCTFTRDLTFGATGSEVTKLQAFLKDQGYFTAAMVPRFGPATLAAVRAFQKAQGIPTVGTVGPLTRAAIAVRCGGTSTGASTVGTGTTFEVTGWIPYWRSATGTADVLPHLSALTEVNPFVYTIKSDGTLLDNGKLDEEPWRSFIEEAKRQKVRIIPTVMTSNSELLHEILSNQQKRIALEDRITALVNEKGFDGIDIDFEGKKAEDRDNFSTFLKGLYQRMGKKWVMCTIESRTPLEARYYGTTPPPDATLYANDLKEINKYCDRVRVMAYDQQGIDLHLNAQAASSSQIYAPVADPAWVEKVINLMAKDIKKSKILIGVPTYGYEYDVMAYAGNQYVYDILWSFNPGYAIPLAAEHGVTPQRNGAGEMYFTYVANVATSSTPVSLGPNSALLAALAATAYADTYNSHLGFRLMTWPDAHSVQTKIDLARRLGVRGISIFKLDGGQDPNIWKTLEGVKK
;
A
#
# COMPACT_ATOMS: atom_id res chain seq x y z
N MET A 1 -76.60 -16.84 -35.67
CA MET A 1 -76.67 -15.66 -36.55
C MET A 1 -75.79 -14.57 -35.95
N ARG A 2 -74.87 -14.04 -36.76
CA ARG A 2 -73.80 -13.09 -36.40
C ARG A 2 -74.37 -11.68 -36.20
N ASN A 3 -73.76 -10.89 -35.33
CA ASN A 3 -73.79 -9.43 -35.44
C ASN A 3 -72.38 -8.84 -35.41
N LEU A 4 -72.19 -7.88 -36.31
CA LEU A 4 -70.96 -7.30 -36.85
C LEU A 4 -70.52 -6.09 -36.03
N ALA A 5 -69.21 -5.93 -35.82
CA ALA A 5 -68.58 -4.63 -35.57
C ALA A 5 -67.41 -4.45 -36.55
N ARG A 6 -67.47 -3.38 -37.37
CA ARG A 6 -66.45 -2.98 -38.34
C ARG A 6 -65.38 -2.14 -37.64
N PHE A 7 -64.10 -2.42 -37.91
CA PHE A 7 -62.99 -1.50 -37.65
C PHE A 7 -62.29 -1.16 -38.97
N VAL A 8 -62.09 0.13 -39.21
CA VAL A 8 -61.38 0.71 -40.36
C VAL A 8 -59.88 0.78 -40.02
N PHE A 9 -59.03 0.23 -40.88
CA PHE A 9 -57.57 0.40 -40.81
C PHE A 9 -57.18 1.66 -41.60
N GLY A 10 -56.56 2.64 -40.94
CA GLY A 10 -55.86 3.75 -41.57
C GLY A 10 -54.37 3.46 -41.65
N THR A 11 -53.82 3.44 -42.86
CA THR A 11 -52.39 3.24 -43.16
C THR A 11 -51.62 4.56 -42.97
N MET A 12 -50.70 4.60 -42.01
CA MET A 12 -49.77 5.71 -41.81
C MET A 12 -48.41 5.35 -42.42
N LEU A 13 -48.03 6.05 -43.49
CA LEU A 13 -46.76 5.89 -44.20
C LEU A 13 -45.66 6.64 -43.43
N MET A 14 -44.70 5.91 -42.84
CA MET A 14 -43.58 6.48 -42.10
C MET A 14 -42.38 6.66 -43.04
N VAL A 15 -42.06 7.91 -43.39
CA VAL A 15 -40.87 8.27 -44.17
C VAL A 15 -39.65 8.19 -43.25
N LEU A 16 -38.78 7.20 -43.50
CA LEU A 16 -37.52 7.01 -42.79
C LEU A 16 -36.47 7.99 -43.35
N VAL A 17 -36.27 9.12 -42.66
CA VAL A 17 -35.13 10.01 -42.92
C VAL A 17 -33.89 9.35 -42.32
N ILE A 18 -33.05 8.74 -43.15
CA ILE A 18 -31.75 8.22 -42.74
C ILE A 18 -30.81 9.42 -42.57
N VAL A 19 -30.67 9.89 -41.34
CA VAL A 19 -29.59 10.80 -40.96
C VAL A 19 -28.33 9.96 -40.80
N PRO A 20 -27.24 10.21 -41.55
CA PRO A 20 -26.01 9.46 -41.35
C PRO A 20 -25.46 9.74 -39.94
N SER A 21 -25.37 8.69 -39.12
CA SER A 21 -24.85 8.77 -37.76
C SER A 21 -23.31 8.93 -37.78
N ASN A 22 -22.81 10.14 -37.49
CA ASN A 22 -21.38 10.44 -37.33
C ASN A 22 -20.71 9.77 -36.11
N ALA A 23 -21.41 8.95 -35.34
CA ALA A 23 -20.92 8.35 -34.09
C ALA A 23 -19.73 7.40 -34.28
N SER A 24 -19.62 6.70 -35.42
CA SER A 24 -18.57 5.71 -35.66
C SER A 24 -17.20 6.34 -35.98
N ALA A 25 -17.17 7.57 -36.50
CA ALA A 25 -15.92 8.28 -36.82
C ALA A 25 -15.32 9.00 -35.59
N GLN A 26 -16.15 9.29 -34.57
CA GLN A 26 -15.76 10.02 -33.37
C GLN A 26 -15.08 9.10 -32.32
N THR A 27 -15.53 7.86 -32.19
CA THR A 27 -14.95 6.86 -31.27
C THR A 27 -13.54 6.42 -31.70
N ALA A 28 -13.26 6.29 -32.99
CA ALA A 28 -11.94 5.93 -33.51
C ALA A 28 -10.85 7.00 -33.27
N ARG A 29 -11.24 8.27 -33.06
CA ARG A 29 -10.32 9.41 -32.85
C ARG A 29 -9.79 9.50 -31.41
N CYS A 30 -10.42 8.83 -30.45
CA CYS A 30 -10.10 8.91 -29.02
C CYS A 30 -9.68 7.58 -28.39
N THR A 31 -9.41 6.56 -29.21
CA THR A 31 -8.86 5.29 -28.75
C THR A 31 -7.33 5.40 -28.68
N PHE A 32 -6.80 5.21 -27.48
CA PHE A 32 -5.37 5.15 -27.21
C PHE A 32 -5.01 3.73 -26.77
N THR A 33 -4.09 3.10 -27.48
CA THR A 33 -3.73 1.69 -27.27
C THR A 33 -2.60 1.50 -26.27
N ARG A 34 -1.93 2.58 -25.88
CA ARG A 34 -0.82 2.58 -24.93
C ARG A 34 -0.84 3.82 -24.03
N ASP A 35 0.01 3.81 -23.02
CA ASP A 35 0.27 4.99 -22.19
C ASP A 35 1.05 6.05 -22.98
N LEU A 36 0.69 7.32 -22.80
CA LEU A 36 1.42 8.47 -23.35
C LEU A 36 2.01 9.31 -22.21
N THR A 37 3.33 9.47 -22.23
CA THR A 37 4.11 10.23 -21.24
C THR A 37 4.89 11.36 -21.92
N PHE A 38 5.48 12.24 -21.11
CA PHE A 38 6.41 13.26 -21.60
C PHE A 38 7.53 12.62 -22.45
N GLY A 39 7.81 13.22 -23.61
CA GLY A 39 8.77 12.69 -24.58
C GLY A 39 8.19 11.67 -25.57
N ALA A 40 6.98 11.13 -25.35
CA ALA A 40 6.33 10.24 -26.31
C ALA A 40 6.15 10.92 -27.68
N THR A 41 6.24 10.16 -28.75
CA THR A 41 6.04 10.64 -30.12
C THR A 41 5.00 9.82 -30.88
N GLY A 42 4.61 10.28 -32.07
CA GLY A 42 3.79 9.54 -33.01
C GLY A 42 2.31 9.95 -33.03
N SER A 43 1.53 9.22 -33.82
CA SER A 43 0.15 9.58 -34.18
C SER A 43 -0.81 9.64 -32.99
N GLU A 44 -0.63 8.79 -31.97
CA GLU A 44 -1.46 8.83 -30.75
C GLU A 44 -1.23 10.12 -29.92
N VAL A 45 -0.03 10.71 -29.98
CA VAL A 45 0.22 12.02 -29.35
C VAL A 45 -0.50 13.13 -30.09
N THR A 46 -0.51 13.09 -31.42
CA THR A 46 -1.28 14.04 -32.22
C THR A 46 -2.78 13.89 -31.97
N LYS A 47 -3.30 12.66 -31.83
CA LYS A 47 -4.70 12.41 -31.44
C LYS A 47 -5.01 12.98 -30.05
N LEU A 48 -4.11 12.79 -29.08
CA LEU A 48 -4.26 13.34 -27.73
C LEU A 48 -4.32 14.87 -27.76
N GLN A 49 -3.41 15.52 -28.48
CA GLN A 49 -3.40 16.97 -28.60
C GLN A 49 -4.66 17.49 -29.30
N ALA A 50 -5.15 16.79 -30.32
CA ALA A 50 -6.42 17.12 -30.98
C ALA A 50 -7.58 17.07 -29.98
N PHE A 51 -7.70 15.97 -29.24
CA PHE A 51 -8.72 15.82 -28.20
C PHE A 51 -8.63 16.93 -27.14
N LEU A 52 -7.44 17.18 -26.60
CA LEU A 52 -7.25 18.22 -25.57
C LEU A 52 -7.54 19.62 -26.11
N LYS A 53 -7.28 19.87 -27.40
CA LYS A 53 -7.61 21.13 -28.06
C LYS A 53 -9.12 21.29 -28.21
N ASP A 54 -9.82 20.24 -28.65
CA ASP A 54 -11.27 20.23 -28.77
C ASP A 54 -11.97 20.41 -27.41
N GLN A 55 -11.35 19.93 -26.32
CA GLN A 55 -11.83 20.12 -24.96
C GLN A 55 -11.37 21.46 -24.32
N GLY A 56 -10.63 22.31 -25.04
CA GLY A 56 -10.19 23.62 -24.57
C GLY A 56 -8.96 23.63 -23.65
N TYR A 57 -8.26 22.50 -23.48
CA TYR A 57 -7.07 22.39 -22.61
C TYR A 57 -5.74 22.59 -23.35
N PHE A 58 -5.73 22.61 -24.69
CA PHE A 58 -4.50 22.72 -25.49
C PHE A 58 -4.58 23.83 -26.54
N THR A 59 -3.70 24.82 -26.44
CA THR A 59 -3.68 26.01 -27.33
C THR A 59 -2.43 26.10 -28.21
N ALA A 60 -1.42 25.27 -27.99
CA ALA A 60 -0.18 25.27 -28.75
C ALA A 60 -0.33 24.63 -30.14
N ALA A 61 0.69 24.79 -31.00
CA ALA A 61 0.77 24.08 -32.27
C ALA A 61 0.86 22.56 -32.01
N MET A 62 0.05 21.79 -32.73
CA MET A 62 0.08 20.33 -32.65
C MET A 62 1.30 19.79 -33.40
N VAL A 63 2.12 19.02 -32.70
CA VAL A 63 3.29 18.33 -33.25
C VAL A 63 3.28 16.91 -32.72
N PRO A 64 3.80 15.90 -33.46
CA PRO A 64 3.75 14.49 -33.06
C PRO A 64 4.75 14.14 -31.94
N ARG A 65 4.86 15.02 -30.93
CA ARG A 65 5.71 14.93 -29.74
C ARG A 65 4.97 15.48 -28.52
N PHE A 66 5.04 14.72 -27.43
CA PHE A 66 4.45 15.06 -26.15
C PHE A 66 5.45 15.93 -25.38
N GLY A 67 5.33 17.24 -25.55
CA GLY A 67 6.19 18.23 -24.90
C GLY A 67 5.53 18.93 -23.70
N PRO A 68 6.15 20.00 -23.17
CA PRO A 68 5.65 20.74 -22.02
C PRO A 68 4.21 21.24 -22.18
N ALA A 69 3.82 21.69 -23.38
CA ALA A 69 2.46 22.14 -23.66
C ALA A 69 1.43 20.99 -23.56
N THR A 70 1.78 19.79 -24.04
CA THR A 70 0.91 18.60 -23.93
C THR A 70 0.82 18.14 -22.48
N LEU A 71 1.92 18.19 -21.73
CA LEU A 71 1.95 17.88 -20.31
C LEU A 71 1.03 18.80 -19.50
N ALA A 72 1.12 20.11 -19.73
CA ALA A 72 0.25 21.09 -19.09
C ALA A 72 -1.23 20.84 -19.40
N ALA A 73 -1.55 20.58 -20.67
CA ALA A 73 -2.92 20.28 -21.11
C ALA A 73 -3.47 18.98 -20.50
N VAL A 74 -2.65 17.92 -20.41
CA VAL A 74 -3.05 16.66 -19.76
C VAL A 74 -3.30 16.88 -18.27
N ARG A 75 -2.44 17.62 -17.56
CA ARG A 75 -2.65 17.93 -16.14
C ARG A 75 -3.91 18.77 -15.91
N ALA A 76 -4.17 19.75 -16.79
CA ALA A 76 -5.38 20.56 -16.73
C ALA A 76 -6.64 19.72 -16.96
N PHE A 77 -6.63 18.83 -17.95
CA PHE A 77 -7.71 17.89 -18.20
C PHE A 77 -7.93 16.94 -17.02
N GLN A 78 -6.86 16.34 -16.47
CA GLN A 78 -6.92 15.45 -15.31
C GLN A 78 -7.53 16.13 -14.09
N LYS A 79 -7.09 17.37 -13.81
CA LYS A 79 -7.63 18.19 -12.72
C LYS A 79 -9.13 18.41 -12.90
N ALA A 80 -9.55 18.73 -14.11
CA ALA A 80 -10.95 18.96 -14.44
C ALA A 80 -11.81 17.69 -14.42
N GLN A 81 -11.22 16.50 -14.60
CA GLN A 81 -11.92 15.21 -14.50
C GLN A 81 -11.85 14.59 -13.10
N GLY A 82 -11.25 15.27 -12.11
CA GLY A 82 -11.14 14.74 -10.74
C GLY A 82 -10.26 13.51 -10.62
N ILE A 83 -9.31 13.30 -11.54
CA ILE A 83 -8.35 12.19 -11.53
C ILE A 83 -6.93 12.71 -11.21
N PRO A 84 -6.00 11.86 -10.74
CA PRO A 84 -4.65 12.29 -10.37
C PRO A 84 -3.94 13.08 -11.48
N THR A 85 -3.43 14.28 -11.15
CA THR A 85 -2.81 15.25 -12.08
C THR A 85 -1.35 14.93 -12.37
N VAL A 86 -1.05 13.65 -12.65
CA VAL A 86 0.32 13.16 -12.83
C VAL A 86 0.93 13.57 -14.18
N GLY A 87 0.11 13.99 -15.15
CA GLY A 87 0.56 14.43 -16.48
C GLY A 87 0.82 13.29 -17.48
N THR A 88 0.55 12.05 -17.08
CA THR A 88 0.61 10.84 -17.92
C THR A 88 -0.80 10.43 -18.37
N VAL A 89 -0.95 10.06 -19.64
CA VAL A 89 -2.19 9.48 -20.18
C VAL A 89 -2.20 7.97 -19.97
N GLY A 90 -2.34 7.57 -18.70
CA GLY A 90 -2.53 6.18 -18.27
C GLY A 90 -4.00 5.73 -18.35
N PRO A 91 -4.33 4.52 -17.84
CA PRO A 91 -5.67 3.94 -17.94
C PRO A 91 -6.82 4.85 -17.46
N LEU A 92 -6.64 5.56 -16.35
CA LEU A 92 -7.65 6.49 -15.82
C LEU A 92 -7.90 7.68 -16.76
N THR A 93 -6.82 8.29 -17.27
CA THR A 93 -6.92 9.38 -18.24
C THR A 93 -7.55 8.89 -19.53
N ARG A 94 -7.19 7.69 -20.03
CA ARG A 94 -7.81 7.09 -21.21
C ARG A 94 -9.30 6.81 -21.03
N ALA A 95 -9.69 6.29 -19.87
CA ALA A 95 -11.10 6.06 -19.55
C ALA A 95 -11.88 7.38 -19.52
N ALA A 96 -11.33 8.43 -18.90
CA ALA A 96 -11.94 9.76 -18.88
C ALA A 96 -12.05 10.39 -20.27
N ILE A 97 -11.05 10.19 -21.14
CA ILE A 97 -11.10 10.62 -22.55
C ILE A 97 -12.18 9.85 -23.31
N ALA A 98 -12.28 8.53 -23.12
CA ALA A 98 -13.27 7.69 -23.79
C ALA A 98 -14.71 8.10 -23.47
N VAL A 99 -15.01 8.45 -22.21
CA VAL A 99 -16.32 8.99 -21.78
C VAL A 99 -16.65 10.28 -22.52
N ARG A 100 -15.68 11.17 -22.68
CA ARG A 100 -15.86 12.47 -23.38
C ARG A 100 -16.02 12.33 -24.89
N CYS A 101 -15.57 11.24 -25.48
CA CYS A 101 -15.69 10.99 -26.93
C CYS A 101 -16.94 10.22 -27.34
N GLY A 102 -17.98 10.23 -26.50
CA GLY A 102 -19.26 9.58 -26.81
C GLY A 102 -19.27 8.07 -26.55
N GLY A 103 -18.24 7.54 -25.87
CA GLY A 103 -18.32 6.21 -25.28
C GLY A 103 -19.36 6.24 -24.16
N THR A 104 -20.57 5.75 -24.43
CA THR A 104 -21.46 5.31 -23.37
C THR A 104 -20.66 4.44 -22.41
N SER A 105 -20.78 4.70 -21.12
CA SER A 105 -20.25 3.86 -20.05
C SER A 105 -20.84 2.45 -20.19
N THR A 106 -20.28 1.65 -21.10
CA THR A 106 -20.40 0.21 -21.07
C THR A 106 -19.68 -0.16 -19.79
N GLY A 107 -20.49 -0.46 -18.77
CA GLY A 107 -20.03 -1.02 -17.52
C GLY A 107 -18.97 -2.04 -17.82
N ALA A 108 -17.85 -1.92 -17.09
CA ALA A 108 -16.77 -2.88 -17.12
C ALA A 108 -17.38 -4.27 -17.23
N SER A 109 -17.10 -4.96 -18.34
CA SER A 109 -17.57 -6.32 -18.58
C SER A 109 -17.20 -7.15 -17.37
N THR A 110 -18.24 -7.50 -16.62
CA THR A 110 -18.21 -8.50 -15.56
C THR A 110 -17.84 -9.83 -16.19
N VAL A 111 -16.58 -10.21 -16.05
CA VAL A 111 -16.17 -11.60 -16.08
C VAL A 111 -15.42 -11.89 -14.79
N GLY A 112 -16.08 -12.65 -13.92
CA GLY A 112 -15.47 -13.30 -12.75
C GLY A 112 -15.93 -12.77 -11.40
N THR A 113 -17.10 -13.23 -10.95
CA THR A 113 -17.47 -13.49 -9.54
C THR A 113 -16.83 -12.59 -8.47
N GLY A 114 -17.62 -11.63 -7.95
CA GLY A 114 -17.22 -10.68 -6.91
C GLY A 114 -16.48 -11.33 -5.74
N THR A 115 -15.16 -11.19 -5.74
CA THR A 115 -14.36 -11.41 -4.56
C THR A 115 -14.25 -10.10 -3.80
N THR A 116 -14.75 -10.11 -2.56
CA THR A 116 -14.74 -8.92 -1.73
C THR A 116 -13.33 -8.41 -1.47
N PHE A 117 -13.07 -7.11 -1.67
CA PHE A 117 -11.79 -6.49 -1.32
C PHE A 117 -11.63 -6.47 0.21
N GLU A 118 -10.53 -7.03 0.70
CA GLU A 118 -10.30 -7.17 2.14
C GLU A 118 -9.52 -5.98 2.71
N VAL A 119 -10.01 -5.49 3.83
CA VAL A 119 -9.30 -4.53 4.68
C VAL A 119 -9.18 -5.19 6.04
N THR A 120 -7.95 -5.40 6.49
CA THR A 120 -7.65 -5.96 7.82
C THR A 120 -6.74 -5.01 8.57
N GLY A 121 -6.60 -5.18 9.88
CA GLY A 121 -5.66 -4.35 10.65
C GLY A 121 -5.32 -4.93 12.00
N TRP A 122 -4.06 -4.73 12.39
CA TRP A 122 -3.55 -5.17 13.69
C TRP A 122 -3.79 -4.13 14.76
N ILE A 123 -4.23 -4.60 15.92
CA ILE A 123 -4.27 -3.82 17.16
C ILE A 123 -3.26 -4.46 18.12
N PRO A 124 -2.17 -3.76 18.47
CA PRO A 124 -1.11 -4.34 19.29
C PRO A 124 -1.44 -4.35 20.79
N TYR A 125 -0.96 -5.36 21.51
CA TYR A 125 -1.26 -5.51 22.94
C TYR A 125 -0.86 -4.29 23.78
N TRP A 126 0.27 -3.65 23.45
CA TRP A 126 0.77 -2.44 24.14
C TRP A 126 -0.06 -1.18 23.88
N ARG A 127 -1.07 -1.27 23.01
CA ARG A 127 -2.05 -0.19 22.72
C ARG A 127 -3.47 -0.73 22.73
N SER A 128 -3.74 -1.78 23.50
CA SER A 128 -5.07 -2.40 23.56
C SER A 128 -6.16 -1.37 23.86
N ALA A 129 -5.96 -0.48 24.84
CA ALA A 129 -6.95 0.53 25.22
C ALA A 129 -7.24 1.55 24.11
N THR A 130 -6.21 2.21 23.58
CA THR A 130 -6.39 3.25 22.54
C THR A 130 -6.78 2.65 21.20
N GLY A 131 -6.18 1.52 20.81
CA GLY A 131 -6.47 0.85 19.55
C GLY A 131 -7.88 0.28 19.49
N THR A 132 -8.34 -0.43 20.53
CA THR A 132 -9.73 -0.92 20.53
C THR A 132 -10.74 0.22 20.56
N ALA A 133 -10.51 1.27 21.35
CA ALA A 133 -11.40 2.43 21.40
C ALA A 133 -11.51 3.16 20.05
N ASP A 134 -10.40 3.29 19.33
CA ASP A 134 -10.35 3.93 18.01
C ASP A 134 -10.97 3.02 16.92
N VAL A 135 -10.74 1.71 16.95
CA VAL A 135 -11.27 0.80 15.92
C VAL A 135 -12.77 0.51 16.10
N LEU A 136 -13.27 0.45 17.33
CA LEU A 136 -14.66 0.07 17.64
C LEU A 136 -15.73 0.83 16.81
N PRO A 137 -15.70 2.18 16.69
CA PRO A 137 -16.67 2.92 15.87
C PRO A 137 -16.53 2.67 14.35
N HIS A 138 -15.43 2.07 13.91
CA HIS A 138 -15.09 1.89 12.50
C HIS A 138 -15.04 0.42 12.05
N LEU A 139 -15.49 -0.52 12.88
CA LEU A 139 -15.50 -1.97 12.59
C LEU A 139 -16.12 -2.31 11.23
N SER A 140 -17.15 -1.58 10.78
CA SER A 140 -17.80 -1.79 9.49
C SER A 140 -16.89 -1.60 8.28
N ALA A 141 -15.83 -0.79 8.42
CA ALA A 141 -14.82 -0.58 7.38
C ALA A 141 -13.87 -1.77 7.23
N LEU A 142 -13.82 -2.67 8.21
CA LEU A 142 -12.91 -3.80 8.25
C LEU A 142 -13.62 -5.11 7.88
N THR A 143 -12.87 -6.00 7.24
CA THR A 143 -13.27 -7.40 7.05
C THR A 143 -12.81 -8.28 8.21
N GLU A 144 -11.78 -7.84 8.92
CA GLU A 144 -11.09 -8.60 9.94
C GLU A 144 -10.27 -7.68 10.84
N VAL A 145 -10.21 -8.01 12.13
CA VAL A 145 -9.30 -7.40 13.10
C VAL A 145 -8.33 -8.46 13.61
N ASN A 146 -7.08 -8.05 13.78
CA ASN A 146 -5.97 -8.92 14.15
C ASN A 146 -5.37 -8.50 15.50
N PRO A 147 -5.87 -9.01 16.65
CA PRO A 147 -5.20 -8.79 17.93
C PRO A 147 -3.77 -9.32 17.89
N PHE A 148 -2.79 -8.42 17.99
CA PHE A 148 -1.37 -8.77 17.99
C PHE A 148 -0.90 -8.98 19.43
N VAL A 149 -1.14 -10.19 19.96
CA VAL A 149 -1.16 -10.45 21.41
C VAL A 149 -0.44 -11.71 21.86
N TYR A 150 -0.32 -12.75 21.03
CA TYR A 150 0.30 -14.01 21.47
C TYR A 150 1.78 -14.04 21.10
N THR A 151 2.64 -14.39 22.08
CA THR A 151 4.06 -14.67 21.83
C THR A 151 4.43 -16.09 22.24
N ILE A 152 5.53 -16.61 21.67
CA ILE A 152 6.05 -17.93 22.04
C ILE A 152 7.08 -17.77 23.17
N LYS A 153 6.89 -18.50 24.27
CA LYS A 153 7.85 -18.58 25.38
C LYS A 153 8.99 -19.55 25.04
N SER A 154 10.07 -19.49 25.80
CA SER A 154 11.24 -20.38 25.62
C SER A 154 10.92 -21.87 25.73
N ASP A 155 9.84 -22.26 26.42
CA ASP A 155 9.38 -23.65 26.53
C ASP A 155 8.44 -24.09 25.37
N GLY A 156 8.21 -23.22 24.39
CA GLY A 156 7.31 -23.46 23.26
C GLY A 156 5.81 -23.28 23.60
N THR A 157 5.46 -22.84 24.80
CA THR A 157 4.07 -22.47 25.15
C THR A 157 3.74 -21.05 24.69
N LEU A 158 2.45 -20.74 24.60
CA LEU A 158 1.97 -19.41 24.23
C LEU A 158 1.83 -18.51 25.47
N LEU A 159 2.22 -17.25 25.34
CA LEU A 159 1.93 -16.18 26.28
C LEU A 159 0.86 -15.27 25.68
N ASP A 160 -0.23 -15.04 26.42
CA ASP A 160 -1.24 -14.03 26.07
C ASP A 160 -0.85 -12.68 26.68
N ASN A 161 -0.28 -11.79 25.86
CA ASN A 161 0.08 -10.43 26.29
C ASN A 161 -1.13 -9.48 26.27
N GLY A 162 -2.17 -9.83 25.53
CA GLY A 162 -3.36 -8.99 25.34
C GLY A 162 -4.46 -9.26 26.34
N LYS A 163 -4.49 -10.46 26.95
CA LYS A 163 -5.53 -10.93 27.85
C LYS A 163 -6.92 -10.78 27.23
N LEU A 164 -7.16 -11.50 26.13
CA LEU A 164 -8.36 -11.28 25.30
C LEU A 164 -9.71 -11.55 25.99
N ASP A 165 -9.71 -12.19 27.17
CA ASP A 165 -10.92 -12.41 27.99
C ASP A 165 -11.23 -11.23 28.92
N GLU A 166 -10.31 -10.27 29.07
CA GLU A 166 -10.46 -9.08 29.92
C GLU A 166 -10.88 -7.86 29.07
N GLU A 167 -11.37 -6.79 29.71
CA GLU A 167 -11.59 -5.51 29.02
C GLU A 167 -10.25 -4.85 28.66
N PRO A 168 -10.16 -4.14 27.53
CA PRO A 168 -11.25 -3.76 26.62
C PRO A 168 -11.57 -4.81 25.54
N TRP A 169 -10.82 -5.91 25.47
CA TRP A 169 -10.93 -6.89 24.40
C TRP A 169 -12.24 -7.65 24.39
N ARG A 170 -12.76 -8.01 25.57
CA ARG A 170 -14.00 -8.76 25.69
C ARG A 170 -15.16 -8.06 24.97
N SER A 171 -15.44 -6.80 25.33
CA SER A 171 -16.52 -6.00 24.72
C SER A 171 -16.27 -5.73 23.23
N PHE A 172 -15.01 -5.46 22.86
CA PHE A 172 -14.60 -5.26 21.47
C PHE A 172 -14.84 -6.49 20.57
N ILE A 173 -14.42 -7.67 21.02
CA ILE A 173 -14.59 -8.94 20.29
C ILE A 173 -16.07 -9.28 20.13
N GLU A 174 -16.89 -9.02 21.16
CA GLU A 174 -18.34 -9.20 21.07
C GLU A 174 -18.97 -8.29 20.00
N GLU A 175 -18.57 -7.02 19.93
CA GLU A 175 -19.08 -6.10 18.89
C GLU A 175 -18.60 -6.48 17.50
N ALA A 176 -17.33 -6.84 17.33
CA ALA A 176 -16.80 -7.32 16.06
C ALA A 176 -17.55 -8.56 15.56
N LYS A 177 -17.86 -9.51 16.45
CA LYS A 177 -18.69 -10.68 16.14
C LYS A 177 -20.11 -10.27 15.72
N ARG A 178 -20.74 -9.32 16.41
CA ARG A 178 -22.07 -8.78 16.04
C ARG A 178 -22.06 -8.17 14.63
N GLN A 179 -21.00 -7.46 14.27
CA GLN A 179 -20.81 -6.87 12.93
C GLN A 179 -20.27 -7.83 11.87
N LYS A 180 -20.07 -9.11 12.21
CA LYS A 180 -19.49 -10.15 11.33
C LYS A 180 -18.10 -9.77 10.81
N VAL A 181 -17.32 -9.10 11.64
CA VAL A 181 -15.89 -8.84 11.42
C VAL A 181 -15.12 -10.00 12.02
N ARG A 182 -14.23 -10.62 11.22
CA ARG A 182 -13.45 -11.76 11.70
C ARG A 182 -12.48 -11.35 12.79
N ILE A 183 -12.26 -12.23 13.76
CA ILE A 183 -11.22 -12.09 14.79
C ILE A 183 -10.18 -13.18 14.55
N ILE A 184 -9.00 -12.76 14.10
CA ILE A 184 -7.86 -13.63 13.82
C ILE A 184 -6.64 -13.06 14.55
N PRO A 185 -6.36 -13.50 15.79
CA PRO A 185 -5.22 -13.02 16.54
C PRO A 185 -3.90 -13.57 15.97
N THR A 186 -2.82 -12.86 16.24
CA THR A 186 -1.48 -13.19 15.79
C THR A 186 -0.69 -13.90 16.90
N VAL A 187 -0.02 -15.00 16.52
CA VAL A 187 1.08 -15.59 17.29
C VAL A 187 2.38 -15.14 16.64
N MET A 188 3.20 -14.41 17.40
CA MET A 188 4.45 -13.86 16.92
C MET A 188 5.66 -14.35 17.71
N THR A 189 6.79 -14.41 17.02
CA THR A 189 8.12 -14.46 17.64
C THR A 189 9.15 -14.00 16.62
N SER A 190 10.13 -13.23 17.06
CA SER A 190 11.30 -12.84 16.27
C SER A 190 12.59 -13.50 16.77
N ASN A 191 12.47 -14.46 17.70
CA ASN A 191 13.61 -15.17 18.27
C ASN A 191 14.03 -16.33 17.34
N SER A 192 15.11 -16.10 16.58
CA SER A 192 15.64 -17.03 15.57
C SER A 192 16.03 -18.39 16.16
N GLU A 193 16.68 -18.41 17.33
CA GLU A 193 17.14 -19.64 17.99
C GLU A 193 15.96 -20.48 18.48
N LEU A 194 14.97 -19.83 19.10
CA LEU A 194 13.74 -20.49 19.57
C LEU A 194 12.95 -21.08 18.40
N LEU A 195 12.83 -20.32 17.30
CA LEU A 195 12.18 -20.81 16.08
C LEU A 195 12.89 -22.03 15.52
N HIS A 196 14.22 -21.99 15.42
CA HIS A 196 15.00 -23.13 14.96
C HIS A 196 14.80 -24.36 15.87
N GLU A 197 14.88 -24.18 17.19
CA GLU A 197 14.71 -25.26 18.17
C GLU A 197 13.34 -25.93 18.06
N ILE A 198 12.27 -25.14 17.88
CA ILE A 198 10.90 -25.65 17.76
C ILE A 198 10.69 -26.29 16.39
N LEU A 199 11.03 -25.60 15.30
CA LEU A 199 10.70 -26.01 13.94
C LEU A 199 11.48 -27.26 13.52
N SER A 200 12.77 -27.34 13.87
CA SER A 200 13.62 -28.50 13.53
C SER A 200 13.27 -29.77 14.33
N ASN A 201 12.60 -29.64 15.47
CA ASN A 201 12.19 -30.76 16.30
C ASN A 201 10.74 -31.17 16.02
N GLN A 202 10.52 -32.38 15.50
CA GLN A 202 9.19 -32.87 15.14
C GLN A 202 8.17 -32.83 16.30
N GLN A 203 8.59 -33.21 17.51
CA GLN A 203 7.67 -33.25 18.66
C GLN A 203 7.29 -31.84 19.12
N LYS A 204 8.25 -30.92 19.19
CA LYS A 204 7.98 -29.51 19.56
C LYS A 204 7.11 -28.81 18.52
N ARG A 205 7.40 -29.03 17.24
CA ARG A 205 6.60 -28.49 16.13
C ARG A 205 5.14 -28.96 16.21
N ILE A 206 4.91 -30.26 16.37
CA ILE A 206 3.56 -30.83 16.56
C ILE A 206 2.88 -30.25 17.80
N ALA A 207 3.60 -30.17 18.93
CA ALA A 207 3.04 -29.61 20.16
C ALA A 207 2.62 -28.14 20.00
N LEU A 208 3.37 -27.34 19.25
CA LEU A 208 2.99 -25.96 18.93
C LEU A 208 1.74 -25.91 18.03
N GLU A 209 1.68 -26.75 16.99
CA GLU A 209 0.51 -26.88 16.11
C GLU A 209 -0.77 -27.21 16.92
N ASP A 210 -0.67 -28.16 17.85
CA ASP A 210 -1.77 -28.59 18.72
C ASP A 210 -2.20 -27.46 19.68
N ARG A 211 -1.25 -26.74 20.28
CA ARG A 211 -1.53 -25.61 21.19
C ARG A 211 -2.24 -24.46 20.49
N ILE A 212 -1.78 -24.09 19.29
CA ILE A 212 -2.40 -23.03 18.49
C ILE A 212 -3.84 -23.44 18.11
N THR A 213 -4.01 -24.70 17.68
CA THR A 213 -5.34 -25.22 17.31
C THR A 213 -6.29 -25.24 18.51
N ALA A 214 -5.82 -25.68 19.68
CA ALA A 214 -6.59 -25.66 20.93
C ALA A 214 -7.02 -24.24 21.29
N LEU A 215 -6.09 -23.28 21.27
CA LEU A 215 -6.38 -21.86 21.52
C LEU A 215 -7.50 -21.33 20.61
N VAL A 216 -7.39 -21.56 19.30
CA VAL A 216 -8.38 -21.09 18.32
C VAL A 216 -9.76 -21.70 18.59
N ASN A 217 -9.82 -22.98 18.94
CA ASN A 217 -11.07 -23.67 19.21
C ASN A 217 -11.70 -23.25 20.54
N GLU A 218 -10.91 -23.18 21.61
CA GLU A 218 -11.36 -22.81 22.96
C GLU A 218 -11.89 -21.37 23.01
N LYS A 219 -11.19 -20.44 22.33
CA LYS A 219 -11.60 -19.02 22.26
C LYS A 219 -12.61 -18.73 21.16
N GLY A 220 -12.87 -19.70 20.29
CA GLY A 220 -13.78 -19.55 19.16
C GLY A 220 -13.33 -18.47 18.16
N PHE A 221 -12.02 -18.32 17.93
CA PHE A 221 -11.49 -17.40 16.91
C PHE A 221 -11.80 -17.92 15.50
N ASP A 222 -11.81 -17.02 14.51
CA ASP A 222 -12.07 -17.39 13.11
C ASP A 222 -10.85 -18.08 12.45
N GLY A 223 -9.68 -17.88 13.03
CA GLY A 223 -8.41 -18.43 12.56
C GLY A 223 -7.25 -17.97 13.44
N ILE A 224 -6.04 -18.20 12.95
CA ILE A 224 -4.81 -17.67 13.53
C ILE A 224 -3.93 -17.04 12.47
N ASP A 225 -3.22 -15.98 12.84
CA ASP A 225 -2.13 -15.41 12.05
C ASP A 225 -0.78 -15.83 12.60
N ILE A 226 0.07 -16.37 11.74
CA ILE A 226 1.42 -16.79 12.07
C ILE A 226 2.38 -15.71 11.58
N ASP A 227 3.03 -15.05 12.53
CA ASP A 227 4.02 -13.99 12.28
C ASP A 227 5.36 -14.37 12.93
N PHE A 228 6.00 -15.38 12.34
CA PHE A 228 7.30 -15.86 12.80
C PHE A 228 8.37 -15.16 11.98
N GLU A 229 9.14 -14.28 12.61
CA GLU A 229 10.16 -13.46 11.96
C GLU A 229 11.57 -13.92 12.32
N GLY A 230 12.55 -13.62 11.47
CA GLY A 230 13.96 -13.95 11.78
C GLY A 230 14.29 -15.45 11.66
N LYS A 231 13.44 -16.22 10.98
CA LYS A 231 13.68 -17.65 10.69
C LYS A 231 14.99 -17.82 9.91
N LYS A 232 15.76 -18.86 10.23
CA LYS A 232 16.97 -19.20 9.46
C LYS A 232 16.58 -19.82 8.12
N ALA A 233 17.42 -19.64 7.10
CA ALA A 233 17.17 -20.23 5.79
C ALA A 233 17.11 -21.77 5.82
N GLU A 234 17.86 -22.40 6.73
CA GLU A 234 17.85 -23.86 6.97
C GLU A 234 16.51 -24.37 7.54
N ASP A 235 15.70 -23.50 8.15
CA ASP A 235 14.38 -23.86 8.69
C ASP A 235 13.27 -23.87 7.64
N ARG A 236 13.59 -23.61 6.36
CA ARG A 236 12.61 -23.48 5.28
C ARG A 236 11.63 -24.64 5.18
N ASP A 237 12.15 -25.87 5.13
CA ASP A 237 11.33 -27.07 4.97
C ASP A 237 10.59 -27.41 6.28
N ASN A 238 11.21 -27.12 7.41
CA ASN A 238 10.62 -27.29 8.73
C ASN A 238 9.44 -26.34 8.95
N PHE A 239 9.55 -25.08 8.54
CA PHE A 239 8.45 -24.11 8.59
C PHE A 239 7.33 -24.50 7.63
N SER A 240 7.66 -24.97 6.43
CA SER A 240 6.67 -25.50 5.49
C SER A 240 5.92 -26.70 6.06
N THR A 241 6.63 -27.58 6.77
CA THR A 241 6.05 -28.73 7.47
C THR A 241 5.14 -28.29 8.61
N PHE A 242 5.54 -27.27 9.38
CA PHE A 242 4.71 -26.66 10.42
C PHE A 242 3.39 -26.12 9.86
N LEU A 243 3.46 -25.31 8.80
CA LEU A 243 2.27 -24.73 8.17
C LEU A 243 1.31 -25.81 7.66
N LYS A 244 1.84 -26.87 7.05
CA LYS A 244 1.05 -28.04 6.61
C LYS A 244 0.33 -28.70 7.79
N GLY A 245 1.06 -29.00 8.86
CA GLY A 245 0.53 -29.66 10.05
C GLY A 245 -0.52 -28.82 10.77
N LEU A 246 -0.29 -27.52 10.90
CA LEU A 246 -1.24 -26.57 11.47
C LEU A 246 -2.51 -26.47 10.60
N TYR A 247 -2.36 -26.26 9.28
CA TYR A 247 -3.50 -26.15 8.36
C TYR A 247 -4.40 -27.39 8.39
N GLN A 248 -3.82 -28.59 8.48
CA GLN A 248 -4.60 -29.83 8.59
C GLN A 248 -5.41 -29.91 9.89
N ARG A 249 -4.88 -29.40 11.01
CA ARG A 249 -5.56 -29.40 12.32
C ARG A 249 -6.64 -28.33 12.44
N MET A 250 -6.45 -27.19 11.77
CA MET A 250 -7.35 -26.03 11.85
C MET A 250 -8.71 -26.28 11.17
N GLY A 251 -8.80 -27.27 10.27
CA GLY A 251 -10.06 -27.69 9.65
C GLY A 251 -10.70 -26.56 8.84
N LYS A 252 -11.79 -25.96 9.34
CA LYS A 252 -12.49 -24.83 8.70
C LYS A 252 -11.98 -23.45 9.16
N LYS A 253 -11.13 -23.41 10.19
CA LYS A 253 -10.55 -22.17 10.71
C LYS A 253 -9.41 -21.72 9.81
N TRP A 254 -9.22 -20.41 9.71
CA TRP A 254 -8.23 -19.85 8.78
C TRP A 254 -6.81 -19.93 9.35
N VAL A 255 -5.85 -20.21 8.48
CA VAL A 255 -4.42 -20.01 8.75
C VAL A 255 -3.95 -18.83 7.90
N MET A 256 -3.55 -17.75 8.55
CA MET A 256 -2.97 -16.58 7.91
C MET A 256 -1.46 -16.59 8.13
N CYS A 257 -0.73 -16.08 7.15
CA CYS A 257 0.72 -15.96 7.22
C CYS A 257 1.13 -14.52 6.99
N THR A 258 1.74 -13.91 7.98
CA THR A 258 2.38 -12.61 7.89
C THR A 258 3.87 -12.85 7.65
N ILE A 259 4.39 -12.31 6.54
CA ILE A 259 5.73 -12.68 6.07
C ILE A 259 6.53 -11.47 5.61
N GLU A 260 7.84 -11.57 5.79
CA GLU A 260 8.83 -10.60 5.35
C GLU A 260 8.74 -10.37 3.83
N SER A 261 8.87 -9.11 3.42
CA SER A 261 8.91 -8.75 1.99
C SER A 261 10.19 -9.24 1.30
N ARG A 262 10.13 -9.32 -0.03
CA ARG A 262 11.30 -9.60 -0.88
C ARG A 262 11.48 -8.50 -1.90
N THR A 263 12.59 -7.78 -1.80
CA THR A 263 13.04 -6.87 -2.86
C THR A 263 13.66 -7.69 -4.00
N PRO A 264 13.30 -7.45 -5.27
CA PRO A 264 13.96 -8.11 -6.40
C PRO A 264 15.48 -7.93 -6.35
N LEU A 265 16.24 -8.98 -6.72
CA LEU A 265 17.70 -9.00 -6.56
C LEU A 265 18.38 -7.88 -7.35
N GLU A 266 17.88 -7.60 -8.55
CA GLU A 266 18.38 -6.54 -9.42
C GLU A 266 18.17 -5.14 -8.83
N ALA A 267 17.19 -4.98 -7.94
CA ALA A 267 16.94 -3.74 -7.22
C ALA A 267 17.75 -3.67 -5.91
N ARG A 268 17.86 -4.80 -5.18
CA ARG A 268 18.59 -4.88 -3.91
C ARG A 268 20.11 -4.81 -4.06
N TYR A 269 20.65 -5.35 -5.15
CA TYR A 269 22.09 -5.42 -5.42
C TYR A 269 22.47 -4.57 -6.66
N TYR A 270 21.70 -3.52 -6.95
CA TYR A 270 21.93 -2.66 -8.11
C TYR A 270 23.38 -2.16 -8.19
N GLY A 271 24.02 -2.33 -9.35
CA GLY A 271 25.42 -1.95 -9.58
C GLY A 271 26.46 -2.92 -9.01
N THR A 272 26.03 -4.05 -8.43
CA THR A 272 26.91 -5.08 -7.85
C THR A 272 26.47 -6.48 -8.27
N THR A 273 27.34 -7.47 -8.10
CA THR A 273 26.97 -8.88 -8.27
C THR A 273 26.25 -9.36 -7.01
N PRO A 274 25.00 -9.88 -7.10
CA PRO A 274 24.34 -10.49 -5.95
C PRO A 274 25.22 -11.58 -5.32
N PRO A 275 25.35 -11.65 -3.99
CA PRO A 275 26.11 -12.70 -3.33
C PRO A 275 25.47 -14.08 -3.58
N PRO A 276 26.23 -15.19 -3.53
CA PRO A 276 25.73 -16.53 -3.84
C PRO A 276 24.54 -16.98 -2.99
N ASP A 277 24.41 -16.46 -1.78
CA ASP A 277 23.37 -16.75 -0.81
C ASP A 277 22.15 -15.80 -0.89
N ALA A 278 22.13 -14.85 -1.84
CA ALA A 278 21.07 -13.85 -1.98
C ALA A 278 19.66 -14.43 -2.24
N THR A 279 19.58 -15.72 -2.58
CA THR A 279 18.34 -16.45 -2.85
C THR A 279 17.96 -17.43 -1.72
N LEU A 280 18.74 -17.50 -0.65
CA LEU A 280 18.42 -18.33 0.51
C LEU A 280 17.33 -17.64 1.32
N TYR A 281 16.14 -18.22 1.31
CA TYR A 281 14.97 -17.69 2.03
C TYR A 281 14.33 -18.77 2.91
N ALA A 282 14.04 -18.42 4.15
CA ALA A 282 13.30 -19.26 5.08
C ALA A 282 11.82 -19.47 4.68
N ASN A 283 11.21 -18.52 3.98
CA ASN A 283 9.82 -18.64 3.53
C ASN A 283 9.73 -19.45 2.22
N ASP A 284 9.10 -20.61 2.22
CA ASP A 284 8.68 -21.24 0.96
C ASP A 284 7.35 -20.66 0.48
N LEU A 285 7.42 -19.75 -0.49
CA LEU A 285 6.22 -19.08 -1.01
C LEU A 285 5.22 -20.06 -1.65
N LYS A 286 5.68 -21.18 -2.20
CA LYS A 286 4.80 -22.20 -2.82
C LYS A 286 4.07 -23.00 -1.75
N GLU A 287 4.76 -23.37 -0.66
CA GLU A 287 4.11 -24.05 0.47
C GLU A 287 3.21 -23.09 1.27
N ILE A 288 3.63 -21.85 1.49
CA ILE A 288 2.80 -20.78 2.06
C ILE A 288 1.52 -20.60 1.23
N ASN A 289 1.63 -20.55 -0.10
CA ASN A 289 0.47 -20.46 -0.97
C ASN A 289 -0.48 -21.67 -0.86
N LYS A 290 0.02 -22.85 -0.47
CA LYS A 290 -0.82 -24.04 -0.26
C LYS A 290 -1.54 -23.97 1.08
N TYR A 291 -0.83 -23.63 2.16
CA TYR A 291 -1.32 -23.83 3.54
C TYR A 291 -1.77 -22.56 4.27
N CYS A 292 -1.62 -21.38 3.68
CA CYS A 292 -2.18 -20.15 4.24
C CYS A 292 -3.40 -19.70 3.41
N ASP A 293 -4.52 -19.39 4.05
CA ASP A 293 -5.74 -18.85 3.45
C ASP A 293 -5.51 -17.44 2.90
N ARG A 294 -4.75 -16.64 3.63
CA ARG A 294 -4.21 -15.35 3.21
C ARG A 294 -2.74 -15.21 3.56
N VAL A 295 -2.07 -14.36 2.79
CA VAL A 295 -0.68 -13.98 3.00
C VAL A 295 -0.61 -12.46 3.10
N ARG A 296 -0.19 -11.94 4.24
CA ARG A 296 0.03 -10.52 4.48
C ARG A 296 1.51 -10.24 4.29
N VAL A 297 1.82 -9.50 3.23
CA VAL A 297 3.21 -9.17 2.91
C VAL A 297 3.58 -7.90 3.65
N MET A 298 4.59 -7.96 4.51
CA MET A 298 5.15 -6.80 5.23
C MET A 298 5.91 -5.88 4.27
N ALA A 299 5.15 -5.22 3.39
CA ALA A 299 5.64 -4.30 2.37
C ALA A 299 5.79 -2.89 2.95
N TYR A 300 6.53 -2.81 4.06
CA TYR A 300 6.93 -1.61 4.79
C TYR A 300 8.32 -1.82 5.39
N ASP A 301 8.82 -0.83 6.12
CA ASP A 301 10.21 -0.73 6.59
C ASP A 301 11.22 -0.80 5.43
N GLN A 302 10.87 -0.19 4.30
CA GLN A 302 11.67 -0.19 3.08
C GLN A 302 13.02 0.49 3.27
N GLN A 303 13.01 1.73 3.77
CA GLN A 303 14.21 2.56 3.92
C GLN A 303 14.97 2.64 2.56
N GLY A 304 16.28 2.44 2.58
CA GLY A 304 17.14 2.39 1.40
C GLY A 304 17.31 1.01 0.77
N ILE A 305 16.46 0.01 1.02
CA ILE A 305 16.72 -1.37 0.55
C ILE A 305 16.64 -1.54 -0.98
N ASP A 306 15.93 -0.66 -1.69
CA ASP A 306 15.85 -0.65 -3.15
C ASP A 306 16.88 0.33 -3.72
N LEU A 307 18.10 -0.16 -3.96
CA LEU A 307 19.22 0.64 -4.43
C LEU A 307 18.97 1.31 -5.78
N HIS A 308 18.09 0.74 -6.61
CA HIS A 308 17.70 1.38 -7.88
C HIS A 308 16.83 2.63 -7.63
N LEU A 309 15.85 2.56 -6.74
CA LEU A 309 15.06 3.73 -6.36
C LEU A 309 15.91 4.77 -5.60
N ASN A 310 16.84 4.33 -4.75
CA ASN A 310 17.79 5.24 -4.10
C ASN A 310 18.62 6.02 -5.14
N ALA A 311 19.16 5.33 -6.15
CA ALA A 311 19.94 5.98 -7.20
C ALA A 311 19.09 6.99 -8.01
N GLN A 312 17.83 6.65 -8.28
CA GLN A 312 16.89 7.57 -8.93
C GLN A 312 16.62 8.80 -8.07
N ALA A 313 16.35 8.63 -6.77
CA ALA A 313 16.14 9.75 -5.86
C ALA A 313 17.39 10.64 -5.74
N ALA A 314 18.57 10.05 -5.59
CA ALA A 314 19.84 10.75 -5.53
C ALA A 314 20.10 11.59 -6.80
N SER A 315 19.76 11.07 -7.99
CA SER A 315 19.90 11.80 -9.27
C SER A 315 19.03 13.06 -9.39
N SER A 316 18.04 13.21 -8.49
CA SER A 316 17.13 14.35 -8.43
C SER A 316 17.29 15.17 -7.14
N SER A 317 18.41 14.97 -6.43
CA SER A 317 18.72 15.64 -5.15
C SER A 317 17.63 15.45 -4.08
N GLN A 318 16.92 14.32 -4.13
CA GLN A 318 15.89 13.99 -3.14
C GLN A 318 16.50 13.19 -1.98
N ILE A 319 16.11 13.56 -0.77
CA ILE A 319 16.29 12.72 0.42
C ILE A 319 15.31 11.56 0.30
N TYR A 320 15.77 10.34 0.55
CA TYR A 320 14.99 9.14 0.27
C TYR A 320 15.18 8.08 1.34
N ALA A 321 14.19 7.98 2.22
CA ALA A 321 14.07 6.94 3.23
C ALA A 321 12.59 6.62 3.52
N PRO A 322 11.77 6.32 2.50
CA PRO A 322 10.34 6.09 2.70
C PRO A 322 10.11 4.85 3.56
N VAL A 323 8.99 4.85 4.30
CA VAL A 323 8.54 3.67 5.04
C VAL A 323 8.06 2.59 4.07
N ALA A 324 7.29 2.98 3.05
CA ALA A 324 6.79 2.10 2.00
C ALA A 324 6.48 2.86 0.70
N ASP A 325 7.46 3.07 -0.17
CA ASP A 325 7.24 3.65 -1.51
C ASP A 325 6.30 2.74 -2.35
N PRO A 326 5.20 3.25 -2.92
CA PRO A 326 4.33 2.47 -3.82
C PRO A 326 5.08 1.75 -4.96
N ALA A 327 6.14 2.34 -5.51
CA ALA A 327 6.94 1.73 -6.56
C ALA A 327 7.73 0.51 -6.07
N TRP A 328 8.28 0.56 -4.84
CA TRP A 328 8.91 -0.60 -4.23
C TRP A 328 7.89 -1.66 -3.84
N VAL A 329 6.76 -1.26 -3.22
CA VAL A 329 5.68 -2.19 -2.88
C VAL A 329 5.17 -2.92 -4.13
N GLU A 330 5.04 -2.24 -5.26
CA GLU A 330 4.68 -2.88 -6.53
C GLU A 330 5.69 -3.96 -6.96
N LYS A 331 7.00 -3.68 -6.85
CA LYS A 331 8.06 -4.66 -7.15
C LYS A 331 7.97 -5.88 -6.22
N VAL A 332 7.83 -5.65 -4.91
CA VAL A 332 7.67 -6.71 -3.90
C VAL A 332 6.48 -7.59 -4.24
N ILE A 333 5.30 -7.00 -4.45
CA ILE A 333 4.07 -7.76 -4.66
C ILE A 333 4.11 -8.52 -5.97
N ASN A 334 4.66 -7.94 -7.04
CA ASN A 334 4.85 -8.65 -8.31
C ASN A 334 5.82 -9.82 -8.18
N LEU A 335 6.87 -9.71 -7.37
CA LEU A 335 7.78 -10.82 -7.09
C LEU A 335 7.09 -11.94 -6.31
N MET A 336 6.40 -11.59 -5.21
CA MET A 336 5.71 -12.55 -4.35
C MET A 336 4.56 -13.27 -5.08
N ALA A 337 3.86 -12.55 -5.98
CA ALA A 337 2.76 -13.08 -6.79
C ALA A 337 3.20 -14.09 -7.86
N LYS A 338 4.51 -14.31 -8.07
CA LYS A 338 5.00 -15.41 -8.93
C LYS A 338 4.70 -16.78 -8.33
N ASP A 339 4.70 -16.89 -7.01
CA ASP A 339 4.49 -18.15 -6.29
C ASP A 339 3.21 -18.17 -5.44
N ILE A 340 2.68 -17.00 -5.05
CA ILE A 340 1.45 -16.87 -4.28
C ILE A 340 0.31 -16.36 -5.16
N LYS A 341 -0.86 -17.00 -5.09
CA LYS A 341 -2.05 -16.54 -5.80
C LYS A 341 -2.42 -15.13 -5.34
N LYS A 342 -2.60 -14.19 -6.28
CA LYS A 342 -3.00 -12.81 -5.99
C LYS A 342 -4.25 -12.70 -5.11
N SER A 343 -5.21 -13.62 -5.27
CA SER A 343 -6.42 -13.71 -4.45
C SER A 343 -6.18 -14.06 -2.97
N LYS A 344 -4.94 -14.38 -2.57
CA LYS A 344 -4.52 -14.59 -1.18
C LYS A 344 -3.69 -13.44 -0.62
N ILE A 345 -3.14 -12.57 -1.46
CA ILE A 345 -2.16 -11.55 -1.03
C ILE A 345 -2.86 -10.31 -0.49
N LEU A 346 -2.49 -9.88 0.71
CA LEU A 346 -2.78 -8.54 1.22
C LEU A 346 -1.48 -7.73 1.32
N ILE A 347 -1.54 -6.47 0.90
CA ILE A 347 -0.43 -5.51 1.03
C ILE A 347 -0.41 -4.98 2.46
N GLY A 348 0.67 -5.20 3.19
CA GLY A 348 0.94 -4.55 4.46
C GLY A 348 1.10 -3.04 4.26
N VAL A 349 0.42 -2.23 5.10
CA VAL A 349 0.42 -0.76 5.02
C VAL A 349 0.82 -0.19 6.38
N PRO A 350 1.93 0.56 6.46
CA PRO A 350 2.39 1.13 7.71
C PRO A 350 1.56 2.36 8.10
N THR A 351 1.45 2.64 9.40
CA THR A 351 0.83 3.87 9.95
C THR A 351 1.73 4.61 10.94
N TYR A 352 3.02 4.27 10.94
CA TYR A 352 4.07 4.86 11.74
C TYR A 352 5.21 5.36 10.83
N GLY A 353 5.99 6.30 11.33
CA GLY A 353 7.16 6.87 10.67
C GLY A 353 8.45 6.59 11.40
N TYR A 354 9.53 7.16 10.86
CA TYR A 354 10.86 7.11 11.45
C TYR A 354 11.49 8.49 11.51
N GLU A 355 12.16 8.76 12.61
CA GLU A 355 13.16 9.83 12.68
C GLU A 355 14.54 9.25 12.38
N TYR A 356 15.29 9.94 11.52
CA TYR A 356 16.66 9.60 11.19
C TYR A 356 17.61 10.71 11.63
N ASP A 357 18.78 10.32 12.12
CA ASP A 357 19.98 11.12 11.96
C ASP A 357 20.48 10.97 10.54
N VAL A 358 20.74 12.08 9.86
CA VAL A 358 21.21 12.06 8.48
C VAL A 358 22.48 12.87 8.36
N MET A 359 23.55 12.19 7.94
CA MET A 359 24.82 12.82 7.64
C MET A 359 24.93 13.12 6.16
N ALA A 360 24.98 14.40 5.77
CA ALA A 360 25.23 14.82 4.40
C ALA A 360 26.74 14.92 4.15
N TYR A 361 27.20 14.38 3.02
CA TYR A 361 28.56 14.48 2.50
C TYR A 361 28.55 15.19 1.14
N ALA A 362 29.73 15.67 0.72
CA ALA A 362 29.92 16.28 -0.59
C ALA A 362 29.45 15.36 -1.74
N GLY A 363 28.93 15.94 -2.82
CA GLY A 363 28.39 15.21 -3.96
C GLY A 363 27.00 14.63 -3.72
N ASN A 364 26.21 15.25 -2.82
CA ASN A 364 24.83 14.86 -2.51
C ASN A 364 24.72 13.40 -2.02
N GLN A 365 25.66 13.00 -1.17
CA GLN A 365 25.71 11.69 -0.54
C GLN A 365 25.14 11.78 0.88
N TYR A 366 24.37 10.77 1.29
CA TYR A 366 23.71 10.75 2.60
C TYR A 366 23.90 9.40 3.29
N VAL A 367 24.17 9.44 4.59
CA VAL A 367 24.11 8.26 5.49
C VAL A 367 22.96 8.48 6.45
N TYR A 368 22.13 7.45 6.63
CA TYR A 368 20.90 7.50 7.41
C TYR A 368 20.99 6.52 8.57
N ASP A 369 20.77 7.00 9.79
CA ASP A 369 20.69 6.19 11.00
C ASP A 369 19.32 6.39 11.65
N ILE A 370 18.55 5.31 11.78
CA ILE A 370 17.24 5.37 12.46
C ILE A 370 17.48 5.67 13.94
N LEU A 371 16.83 6.73 14.42
CA LEU A 371 16.82 7.07 15.85
C LEU A 371 15.69 6.34 16.57
N TRP A 372 14.47 6.44 16.04
CA TRP A 372 13.29 5.79 16.61
C TRP A 372 12.12 5.79 15.63
N SER A 373 11.13 4.93 15.90
CA SER A 373 9.85 4.91 15.20
C SER A 373 8.79 5.70 15.96
N PHE A 374 7.91 6.40 15.24
CA PHE A 374 6.92 7.28 15.84
C PHE A 374 5.52 7.15 15.22
N ASN A 375 4.49 7.47 16.00
CA ASN A 375 3.14 7.67 15.48
C ASN A 375 2.99 9.08 14.88
N PRO A 376 2.30 9.28 13.74
CA PRO A 376 2.19 10.57 13.04
C PRO A 376 1.86 11.79 13.91
N GLY A 377 1.13 11.60 15.01
CA GLY A 377 0.82 12.65 15.99
C GLY A 377 2.04 13.34 16.62
N TYR A 378 3.22 12.70 16.65
CA TYR A 378 4.47 13.32 17.14
C TYR A 378 5.10 14.30 16.14
N ALA A 379 4.87 14.10 14.84
CA ALA A 379 5.57 14.84 13.80
C ALA A 379 5.09 16.29 13.68
N ILE A 380 3.79 16.54 13.88
CA ILE A 380 3.21 17.88 13.68
C ILE A 380 3.66 18.87 14.78
N PRO A 381 3.61 18.54 16.08
CA PRO A 381 4.13 19.43 17.12
C PRO A 381 5.64 19.71 16.95
N LEU A 382 6.42 18.67 16.65
CA LEU A 382 7.86 18.81 16.42
C LEU A 382 8.17 19.73 15.23
N ALA A 383 7.43 19.57 14.12
CA ALA A 383 7.57 20.47 12.98
C ALA A 383 7.27 21.92 13.37
N ALA A 384 6.22 22.15 14.17
CA ALA A 384 5.86 23.49 14.65
C ALA A 384 6.94 24.10 15.59
N GLU A 385 7.54 23.32 16.48
CA GLU A 385 8.66 23.74 17.35
C GLU A 385 9.89 24.23 16.55
N HIS A 386 10.09 23.66 15.36
CA HIS A 386 11.16 24.05 14.45
C HIS A 386 10.72 25.04 13.35
N GLY A 387 9.48 25.53 13.38
CA GLY A 387 8.95 26.44 12.35
C GLY A 387 8.86 25.82 10.95
N VAL A 388 8.80 24.49 10.85
CA VAL A 388 8.78 23.76 9.59
C VAL A 388 7.35 23.37 9.23
N THR A 389 6.96 23.59 7.97
CA THR A 389 5.74 22.99 7.42
C THR A 389 6.09 21.67 6.74
N PRO A 390 5.56 20.52 7.20
CA PRO A 390 5.76 19.23 6.54
C PRO A 390 5.26 19.21 5.10
N GLN A 391 5.91 18.40 4.27
CA GLN A 391 5.58 18.26 2.85
C GLN A 391 5.50 16.81 2.43
N ARG A 392 4.96 16.55 1.24
CA ARG A 392 4.90 15.20 0.67
C ARG A 392 6.10 14.94 -0.24
N ASN A 393 6.79 13.82 -0.05
CA ASN A 393 7.91 13.39 -0.88
C ASN A 393 7.44 12.66 -2.16
N GLY A 394 8.40 12.28 -3.01
CA GLY A 394 8.14 11.55 -4.26
C GLY A 394 7.50 10.16 -4.07
N ALA A 395 7.71 9.54 -2.91
CA ALA A 395 7.09 8.27 -2.52
C ALA A 395 5.64 8.44 -2.02
N GLY A 396 5.15 9.68 -1.91
CA GLY A 396 3.80 9.97 -1.44
C GLY A 396 3.64 9.98 0.08
N GLU A 397 4.74 10.04 0.84
CA GLU A 397 4.77 10.12 2.31
C GLU A 397 5.06 11.55 2.78
N MET A 398 4.62 11.88 3.99
CA MET A 398 4.91 13.17 4.63
C MET A 398 6.33 13.16 5.19
N TYR A 399 7.01 14.30 5.11
CA TYR A 399 8.35 14.45 5.66
C TYR A 399 8.66 15.90 6.02
N PHE A 400 9.68 16.08 6.86
CA PHE A 400 10.41 17.33 7.01
C PHE A 400 11.81 17.09 7.58
N THR A 401 12.67 18.12 7.49
CA THR A 401 14.02 18.11 8.02
C THR A 401 14.24 19.26 8.98
N TYR A 402 15.09 19.05 9.99
CA TYR A 402 15.41 20.05 10.99
C TYR A 402 16.82 19.83 11.58
N VAL A 403 17.31 20.77 12.40
CA VAL A 403 18.62 20.65 13.08
C VAL A 403 18.38 20.44 14.57
N ALA A 404 18.89 19.33 15.12
CA ALA A 404 18.57 18.88 16.49
C ALA A 404 19.00 19.84 17.63
N ASN A 405 20.02 20.68 17.39
CA ASN A 405 20.68 21.48 18.43
C ASN A 405 20.55 23.00 18.24
N VAL A 406 19.54 23.46 17.49
CA VAL A 406 19.27 24.89 17.31
C VAL A 406 18.16 25.31 18.28
N ALA A 407 18.34 26.42 18.98
CA ALA A 407 17.36 26.95 19.93
C ALA A 407 15.99 27.09 19.26
N THR A 408 14.96 26.48 19.86
CA THR A 408 13.58 26.54 19.37
C THR A 408 13.07 27.98 19.51
N SER A 409 12.63 28.57 18.40
CA SER A 409 11.99 29.88 18.41
C SER A 409 10.54 29.70 18.85
N SER A 410 10.07 30.49 19.83
CA SER A 410 8.66 30.50 20.25
C SER A 410 7.71 31.06 19.19
N THR A 411 8.23 31.57 18.07
CA THR A 411 7.46 32.06 16.93
C THR A 411 7.80 31.23 15.70
N PRO A 412 6.86 30.42 15.17
CA PRO A 412 7.05 29.69 13.94
C PRO A 412 7.34 30.66 12.80
N VAL A 413 8.53 30.59 12.22
CA VAL A 413 8.84 31.32 10.99
C VAL A 413 8.53 30.39 9.83
N SER A 414 7.49 30.69 9.05
CA SER A 414 7.28 29.99 7.78
C SER A 414 8.39 30.41 6.81
N LEU A 415 9.36 29.52 6.58
CA LEU A 415 10.51 29.76 5.68
C LEU A 415 10.13 29.62 4.19
N GLY A 416 8.84 29.72 3.87
CA GLY A 416 8.31 29.59 2.51
C GLY A 416 8.11 28.13 2.06
N PRO A 417 7.80 27.92 0.78
CA PRO A 417 7.34 26.63 0.23
C PRO A 417 8.41 25.54 0.16
N ASN A 418 9.65 25.78 0.62
CA ASN A 418 10.73 24.80 0.66
C ASN A 418 11.18 24.46 2.09
N SER A 419 10.41 24.86 3.12
CA SER A 419 10.82 24.72 4.52
C SER A 419 11.14 23.28 4.93
N ALA A 420 10.45 22.28 4.35
CA ALA A 420 10.65 20.87 4.71
C ALA A 420 12.04 20.32 4.37
N LEU A 421 12.75 20.90 3.40
CA LEU A 421 14.09 20.45 2.97
C LEU A 421 15.21 21.36 3.47
N LEU A 422 14.89 22.44 4.19
CA LEU A 422 15.87 23.50 4.42
C LEU A 422 17.12 23.01 5.16
N ALA A 423 16.97 22.18 6.19
CA ALA A 423 18.10 21.66 6.94
C ALA A 423 19.01 20.78 6.06
N ALA A 424 18.42 19.95 5.22
CA ALA A 424 19.17 19.13 4.28
C ALA A 424 19.87 19.96 3.20
N LEU A 425 19.20 20.96 2.60
CA LEU A 425 19.81 21.84 1.61
C LEU A 425 20.99 22.62 2.20
N ALA A 426 20.87 23.10 3.44
CA ALA A 426 21.96 23.77 4.15
C ALA A 426 23.13 22.82 4.44
N ALA A 427 22.84 21.59 4.87
CA ALA A 427 23.86 20.57 5.12
C ALA A 427 24.61 20.17 3.86
N THR A 428 23.90 19.94 2.75
CA THR A 428 24.51 19.62 1.46
C THR A 428 25.35 20.77 0.91
N ALA A 429 24.87 22.02 1.00
CA ALA A 429 25.64 23.18 0.57
C ALA A 429 26.93 23.35 1.39
N TYR A 430 26.89 23.12 2.69
CA TYR A 430 28.08 23.12 3.55
C TYR A 430 29.06 22.00 3.15
N ALA A 431 28.54 20.78 3.01
CA ALA A 431 29.34 19.61 2.67
C ALA A 431 30.07 19.80 1.32
N ASP A 432 29.38 20.30 0.30
CA ASP A 432 29.96 20.60 -1.02
C ASP A 432 30.99 21.73 -0.97
N THR A 433 30.68 22.82 -0.26
CA THR A 433 31.57 24.00 -0.19
C THR A 433 32.89 23.68 0.49
N TYR A 434 32.86 22.88 1.55
CA TYR A 434 34.02 22.61 2.38
C TYR A 434 34.62 21.22 2.17
N ASN A 435 34.09 20.44 1.22
CA ASN A 435 34.43 19.03 1.03
C ASN A 435 34.39 18.27 2.38
N SER A 436 33.29 18.45 3.12
CA SER A 436 33.12 18.03 4.51
C SER A 436 31.78 17.30 4.70
N HIS A 437 31.30 17.21 5.93
CA HIS A 437 29.99 16.64 6.26
C HIS A 437 29.24 17.50 7.29
N LEU A 438 27.91 17.47 7.22
CA LEU A 438 27.04 18.12 8.22
C LEU A 438 25.79 17.28 8.48
N GLY A 439 25.45 17.12 9.76
CA GLY A 439 24.30 16.35 10.21
C GLY A 439 23.01 17.17 10.27
N PHE A 440 21.89 16.51 10.01
CA PHE A 440 20.53 17.03 10.22
C PHE A 440 19.59 15.88 10.59
N ARG A 441 18.34 16.20 10.93
CA ARG A 441 17.29 15.22 11.22
C ARG A 441 16.29 15.12 10.09
N LEU A 442 15.85 13.90 9.77
CA LEU A 442 14.75 13.63 8.84
C LEU A 442 13.62 12.94 9.57
N MET A 443 12.42 13.50 9.46
CA MET A 443 11.17 12.85 9.84
C MET A 443 10.44 12.41 8.58
N THR A 444 10.00 11.15 8.49
CA THR A 444 9.19 10.65 7.36
C THR A 444 8.12 9.68 7.84
N TRP A 445 6.89 9.81 7.33
CA TRP A 445 5.76 8.98 7.75
C TRP A 445 4.62 8.90 6.71
N PRO A 446 3.87 7.79 6.69
CA PRO A 446 2.65 7.67 5.90
C PRO A 446 1.47 8.41 6.55
N ASP A 447 0.55 8.90 5.72
CA ASP A 447 -0.72 9.49 6.14
C ASP A 447 -1.91 8.83 5.41
N ALA A 448 -3.13 9.35 5.59
CA ALA A 448 -4.32 8.81 4.94
C ALA A 448 -4.22 8.81 3.39
N HIS A 449 -3.48 9.75 2.81
CA HIS A 449 -3.20 9.74 1.37
C HIS A 449 -2.24 8.60 1.00
N SER A 450 -1.16 8.39 1.76
CA SER A 450 -0.27 7.24 1.56
C SER A 450 -1.05 5.91 1.63
N VAL A 451 -2.00 5.77 2.57
CA VAL A 451 -2.88 4.59 2.66
C VAL A 451 -3.75 4.44 1.41
N GLN A 452 -4.37 5.53 0.92
CA GLN A 452 -5.17 5.51 -0.30
C GLN A 452 -4.35 5.03 -1.51
N THR A 453 -3.10 5.48 -1.65
CA THR A 453 -2.23 5.01 -2.76
C THR A 453 -1.98 3.51 -2.72
N LYS A 454 -1.91 2.90 -1.52
CA LYS A 454 -1.73 1.46 -1.35
C LYS A 454 -3.02 0.68 -1.65
N ILE A 455 -4.19 1.24 -1.34
CA ILE A 455 -5.48 0.68 -1.77
C ILE A 455 -5.58 0.67 -3.29
N ASP A 456 -5.25 1.78 -3.93
CA ASP A 456 -5.30 1.90 -5.39
C ASP A 456 -4.30 0.95 -6.06
N LEU A 457 -3.11 0.81 -5.48
CA LEU A 457 -2.11 -0.17 -5.89
C LEU A 457 -2.65 -1.60 -5.75
N ALA A 458 -3.23 -1.97 -4.61
CA ALA A 458 -3.79 -3.30 -4.39
C ALA A 458 -4.86 -3.65 -5.44
N ARG A 459 -5.77 -2.71 -5.71
CA ARG A 459 -6.80 -2.86 -6.75
C ARG A 459 -6.19 -3.00 -8.14
N ARG A 460 -5.21 -2.16 -8.48
CA ARG A 460 -4.52 -2.19 -9.78
C ARG A 460 -3.77 -3.50 -10.00
N LEU A 461 -3.13 -4.04 -8.96
CA LEU A 461 -2.43 -5.32 -9.02
C LEU A 461 -3.37 -6.53 -9.01
N GLY A 462 -4.65 -6.34 -8.64
CA GLY A 462 -5.64 -7.40 -8.52
C GLY A 462 -5.36 -8.35 -7.36
N VAL A 463 -4.72 -7.86 -6.30
CA VAL A 463 -4.51 -8.63 -5.06
C VAL A 463 -5.73 -8.52 -4.14
N ARG A 464 -5.78 -9.35 -3.10
CA ARG A 464 -6.97 -9.54 -2.28
C ARG A 464 -7.36 -8.30 -1.46
N GLY A 465 -6.40 -7.50 -1.05
CA GLY A 465 -6.67 -6.42 -0.12
C GLY A 465 -5.43 -5.74 0.45
N ILE A 466 -5.64 -5.05 1.58
CA ILE A 466 -4.60 -4.43 2.38
C ILE A 466 -4.73 -4.85 3.86
N SER A 467 -3.61 -4.79 4.58
CA SER A 467 -3.53 -5.05 6.02
C SER A 467 -2.80 -3.91 6.71
N ILE A 468 -3.48 -3.18 7.59
CA ILE A 468 -2.96 -1.98 8.25
C ILE A 468 -2.12 -2.36 9.48
N PHE A 469 -0.82 -2.07 9.46
CA PHE A 469 0.07 -2.14 10.61
C PHE A 469 0.48 -0.71 11.02
N LYS A 470 -0.20 -0.09 11.98
CA LYS A 470 -1.17 -0.66 12.91
C LYS A 470 -2.29 0.31 13.28
N LEU A 471 -3.37 -0.22 13.83
CA LEU A 471 -4.52 0.51 14.33
C LEU A 471 -4.38 0.63 15.85
N ASP A 472 -3.75 1.70 16.31
CA ASP A 472 -3.42 1.89 17.72
C ASP A 472 -3.90 3.21 18.32
N GLY A 473 -4.68 3.97 17.56
CA GLY A 473 -5.18 5.29 17.90
C GLY A 473 -4.18 6.43 17.71
N GLY A 474 -2.97 6.15 17.20
CA GLY A 474 -1.96 7.17 16.92
C GLY A 474 -1.67 7.38 15.43
N GLN A 475 -2.31 6.62 14.55
CA GLN A 475 -2.26 6.85 13.11
C GLN A 475 -2.97 8.16 12.69
N ASP A 476 -2.82 8.59 11.43
CA ASP A 476 -3.61 9.70 10.90
C ASP A 476 -5.12 9.38 10.99
N PRO A 477 -5.93 10.18 11.73
CA PRO A 477 -7.35 9.89 11.94
C PRO A 477 -8.16 9.91 10.63
N ASN A 478 -7.67 10.58 9.57
CA ASN A 478 -8.33 10.57 8.27
C ASN A 478 -8.26 9.21 7.56
N ILE A 479 -7.49 8.25 8.08
CA ILE A 479 -7.44 6.89 7.55
C ILE A 479 -8.84 6.25 7.52
N TRP A 480 -9.69 6.54 8.51
CA TRP A 480 -11.01 5.93 8.59
C TRP A 480 -11.90 6.36 7.44
N LYS A 481 -11.86 7.63 7.07
CA LYS A 481 -12.51 8.15 5.85
C LYS A 481 -11.95 7.51 4.58
N THR A 482 -10.65 7.22 4.54
CA THR A 482 -10.02 6.50 3.42
C THR A 482 -10.51 5.04 3.33
N LEU A 483 -10.77 4.38 4.46
CA LEU A 483 -11.19 2.97 4.51
C LEU A 483 -12.71 2.78 4.31
N GLU A 484 -13.52 3.81 4.58
CA GLU A 484 -14.96 3.77 4.38
C GLU A 484 -15.34 3.38 2.93
N GLY A 485 -16.19 2.36 2.79
CA GLY A 485 -16.67 1.89 1.48
C GLY A 485 -15.60 1.19 0.60
N VAL A 486 -14.40 0.95 1.13
CA VAL A 486 -13.33 0.22 0.42
C VAL A 486 -13.61 -1.27 0.35
N LYS A 487 -14.07 -1.83 1.48
CA LYS A 487 -14.63 -3.18 1.57
C LYS A 487 -15.87 -3.26 0.67
N LYS A 488 -15.79 -4.04 -0.40
CA LYS A 488 -16.88 -4.31 -1.35
C LYS A 488 -16.85 -5.77 -1.69
#